data_AF-A0A2V7H2R7-F1
#
_entry.id   AF-A0A2V7H2R7-F1
#
_cell.length_a   1.000
_cell.length_b   1.000
_cell.length_c   1.000
_cell.angle_alpha   90.00
_cell.angle_beta   90.00
_cell.angle_gamma   90.00
#
_symmetry.space_group_name_H-M   'P 1'
#
loop_
_entity.id
_entity.type
_entity.pdbx_description
1 polymer ?
#
loop_
_entity_poly.entity_id
_entity_poly.type
_entity_poly.pdbx_seq_one_letter_code
_entity_poly.pdbx_strand_id
1 'polypeptide(L)'
;MPAALPLKQPVKVGQLLRRRLRELKRTPRELAEAVNVSEDYMADLVTGRRRPPAPGRTDLYAPMTKFLRLHRNDLPTCARAERAAGPAGRRRPDAEVSRQVLELCLPERQRVLQRRLSRPDGAELDHVIVGRLLQVAQGFVNRKLEDEVGLRMAATRDGCTYLEARMRLLEFLDADAESLTPRDCDEFLRPRITSWDIDLETHAMRIVLK
;
A
#
# COMPACT_ATOMS: atom_id res chain seq x y z
N MET A 1 -22.90 -20.99 -13.18
CA MET A 1 -21.45 -21.21 -13.38
C MET A 1 -20.88 -21.76 -12.08
N PRO A 2 -20.24 -22.93 -12.06
CA PRO A 2 -19.68 -23.49 -10.83
C PRO A 2 -18.57 -22.58 -10.29
N ALA A 3 -18.55 -22.37 -8.98
CA ALA A 3 -17.50 -21.59 -8.32
C ALA A 3 -16.15 -22.30 -8.50
N ALA A 4 -15.11 -21.55 -8.85
CA ALA A 4 -13.75 -22.10 -8.91
C ALA A 4 -13.35 -22.63 -7.53
N LEU A 5 -12.76 -23.82 -7.49
CA LEU A 5 -12.24 -24.42 -6.26
C LEU A 5 -10.99 -23.63 -5.80
N PRO A 6 -10.80 -23.47 -4.48
CA PRO A 6 -9.63 -22.76 -3.95
C PRO A 6 -8.33 -23.49 -4.28
N LEU A 7 -7.25 -22.73 -4.44
CA LEU A 7 -5.91 -23.29 -4.63
C LEU A 7 -5.45 -24.10 -3.42
N LYS A 8 -4.87 -25.29 -3.66
CA LYS A 8 -4.34 -26.18 -2.62
C LYS A 8 -3.03 -25.66 -2.00
N GLN A 9 -2.22 -24.94 -2.77
CA GLN A 9 -0.95 -24.35 -2.31
C GLN A 9 -0.78 -22.95 -2.90
N PRO A 10 -0.35 -21.96 -2.09
CA PRO A 10 -0.09 -20.62 -2.58
C PRO A 10 1.15 -20.63 -3.50
N VAL A 11 1.04 -19.95 -4.63
CA VAL A 11 2.13 -19.69 -5.57
C VAL A 11 2.39 -18.19 -5.62
N LYS A 12 3.47 -17.75 -6.28
CA LYS A 12 3.67 -16.31 -6.52
C LYS A 12 2.50 -15.72 -7.32
N VAL A 13 2.05 -14.53 -6.95
CA VAL A 13 0.93 -13.82 -7.59
C VAL A 13 1.18 -13.67 -9.08
N GLY A 14 2.35 -13.15 -9.48
CA GLY A 14 2.69 -13.00 -10.89
C GLY A 14 2.69 -14.32 -11.68
N GLN A 15 3.04 -15.45 -11.04
CA GLN A 15 2.95 -16.77 -11.67
C GLN A 15 1.49 -17.20 -11.88
N LEU A 16 0.62 -16.98 -10.89
CA LEU A 16 -0.81 -17.28 -11.00
C LEU A 16 -1.48 -16.44 -12.08
N LEU A 17 -1.18 -15.13 -12.14
CA LEU A 17 -1.69 -14.22 -13.16
C LEU A 17 -1.26 -14.67 -14.56
N ARG A 18 0.04 -14.92 -14.77
CA ARG A 18 0.58 -15.41 -16.06
C ARG A 18 -0.09 -16.70 -16.52
N ARG A 19 -0.25 -17.66 -15.61
CA ARG A 19 -0.88 -18.95 -15.93
C ARG A 19 -2.33 -18.74 -16.39
N ARG A 20 -3.11 -17.96 -15.64
CA ARG A 20 -4.54 -17.75 -15.95
C ARG A 20 -4.78 -16.89 -17.18
N LEU A 21 -3.98 -15.86 -17.40
CA LEU A 21 -4.05 -15.06 -18.63
C LEU A 21 -3.81 -15.94 -19.87
N ARG A 22 -2.82 -16.85 -19.82
CA ARG A 22 -2.56 -17.81 -20.90
C ARG A 22 -3.71 -18.78 -21.13
N GLU A 23 -4.26 -19.38 -20.07
CA GLU A 23 -5.40 -20.30 -20.14
C GLU A 23 -6.65 -19.64 -20.75
N LEU A 24 -6.90 -18.38 -20.41
CA LEU A 24 -8.05 -17.62 -20.88
C LEU A 24 -7.81 -16.91 -22.21
N LYS A 25 -6.60 -17.01 -22.78
CA LYS A 25 -6.15 -16.27 -23.98
C LYS A 25 -6.38 -14.76 -23.86
N ARG A 26 -6.01 -14.20 -22.70
CA ARG A 26 -6.16 -12.77 -22.36
C ARG A 26 -4.81 -12.10 -22.21
N THR A 27 -4.78 -10.79 -22.42
CA THR A 27 -3.57 -9.97 -22.26
C THR A 27 -3.50 -9.27 -20.89
N PRO A 28 -2.29 -8.90 -20.41
CA PRO A 28 -2.15 -8.06 -19.22
C PRO A 28 -2.85 -6.70 -19.36
N ARG A 29 -2.88 -6.14 -20.58
CA ARG A 29 -3.61 -4.90 -20.89
C ARG A 29 -5.11 -5.02 -20.64
N GLU A 30 -5.75 -6.07 -21.15
CA GLU A 30 -7.19 -6.31 -20.87
C GLU A 30 -7.47 -6.46 -19.37
N LEU A 31 -6.56 -7.09 -18.62
CA LEU A 31 -6.68 -7.19 -17.17
C LEU A 31 -6.49 -5.83 -16.48
N ALA A 32 -5.58 -4.99 -16.98
CA ALA A 32 -5.37 -3.64 -16.47
C ALA A 32 -6.61 -2.77 -16.66
N GLU A 33 -7.21 -2.81 -17.85
CA GLU A 33 -8.46 -2.14 -18.18
C GLU A 33 -9.61 -2.64 -17.28
N ALA A 34 -9.74 -3.96 -17.06
CA ALA A 34 -10.79 -4.54 -16.22
C ALA A 34 -10.68 -4.16 -14.73
N VAL A 35 -9.49 -3.75 -14.27
CA VAL A 35 -9.19 -3.40 -12.86
C VAL A 35 -8.98 -1.90 -12.69
N ASN A 36 -9.10 -1.11 -13.77
CA ASN A 36 -8.84 0.33 -13.81
C ASN A 36 -7.44 0.71 -13.28
N VAL A 37 -6.42 -0.01 -13.72
CA VAL A 37 -5.00 0.27 -13.43
C VAL A 37 -4.23 0.50 -14.71
N SER A 38 -3.04 1.11 -14.63
CA SER A 38 -2.18 1.26 -15.80
C SER A 38 -1.69 -0.09 -16.32
N GLU A 39 -1.41 -0.15 -17.63
CA GLU A 39 -0.85 -1.36 -18.26
C GLU A 39 0.49 -1.74 -17.61
N ASP A 40 1.36 -0.76 -17.36
CA ASP A 40 2.66 -0.97 -16.71
C ASP A 40 2.51 -1.56 -15.30
N TYR A 41 1.56 -1.08 -14.51
CA TYR A 41 1.29 -1.63 -13.17
C TYR A 41 0.95 -3.11 -13.24
N MET A 42 0.07 -3.49 -14.18
CA MET A 42 -0.32 -4.89 -14.35
C MET A 42 0.81 -5.72 -14.96
N ALA A 43 1.57 -5.19 -15.92
CA ALA A 43 2.70 -5.86 -16.53
C ALA A 43 3.80 -6.16 -15.50
N ASP A 44 4.13 -5.21 -14.64
CA ASP A 44 5.10 -5.40 -13.56
C ASP A 44 4.61 -6.42 -12.52
N LEU A 45 3.32 -6.44 -12.22
CA LEU A 45 2.72 -7.41 -11.30
C LEU A 45 2.74 -8.83 -11.91
N VAL A 46 2.43 -8.96 -13.21
CA VAL A 46 2.43 -10.23 -13.95
C VAL A 46 3.86 -10.79 -14.09
N THR A 47 4.84 -9.93 -14.37
CA THR A 47 6.26 -10.32 -14.47
C THR A 47 6.89 -10.60 -13.11
N GLY A 48 6.31 -10.08 -12.03
CA GLY A 48 6.85 -10.20 -10.66
C GLY A 48 7.93 -9.18 -10.35
N ARG A 49 8.05 -8.11 -11.16
CA ARG A 49 8.93 -6.96 -10.88
C ARG A 49 8.38 -6.09 -9.74
N ARG A 50 7.05 -6.04 -9.61
CA ARG A 50 6.34 -5.34 -8.53
C ARG A 50 5.92 -6.33 -7.45
N ARG A 51 6.10 -5.93 -6.18
CA ARG A 51 5.58 -6.66 -5.03
C ARG A 51 4.05 -6.72 -5.10
N PRO A 52 3.40 -7.85 -4.81
CA PRO A 52 1.95 -7.91 -4.85
C PRO A 52 1.31 -6.91 -3.87
N PRO A 53 0.13 -6.34 -4.22
CA PRO A 53 -0.63 -5.45 -3.35
C PRO A 53 -0.90 -6.05 -1.97
N ALA A 54 -1.27 -5.21 -1.00
CA ALA A 54 -1.55 -5.73 0.34
C ALA A 54 -2.73 -6.73 0.28
N PRO A 55 -2.69 -7.89 0.98
CA PRO A 55 -3.71 -8.94 0.81
C PRO A 55 -5.16 -8.49 1.07
N GLY A 56 -5.34 -7.41 1.84
CA GLY A 56 -6.65 -6.80 2.11
C GLY A 56 -7.17 -5.87 1.00
N ARG A 57 -6.43 -5.65 -0.09
CA ARG A 57 -6.80 -4.78 -1.21
C ARG A 57 -7.91 -5.39 -2.08
N THR A 58 -9.12 -5.41 -1.53
CA THR A 58 -10.32 -5.94 -2.22
C THR A 58 -10.64 -5.16 -3.48
N ASP A 59 -10.32 -3.87 -3.52
CA ASP A 59 -10.45 -2.97 -4.68
C ASP A 59 -9.68 -3.48 -5.90
N LEU A 60 -8.56 -4.20 -5.71
CA LEU A 60 -7.79 -4.83 -6.78
C LEU A 60 -8.12 -6.31 -6.94
N TYR A 61 -8.11 -7.07 -5.86
CA TYR A 61 -8.23 -8.52 -5.95
C TYR A 61 -9.63 -9.00 -6.35
N ALA A 62 -10.70 -8.30 -5.97
CA ALA A 62 -12.05 -8.69 -6.37
C ALA A 62 -12.26 -8.59 -7.90
N PRO A 63 -11.96 -7.46 -8.58
CA PRO A 63 -12.08 -7.40 -10.04
C PRO A 63 -11.07 -8.33 -10.74
N MET A 64 -9.84 -8.48 -10.23
CA MET A 64 -8.86 -9.41 -10.81
C MET A 64 -9.33 -10.87 -10.74
N THR A 65 -9.80 -11.34 -9.59
CA THR A 65 -10.31 -12.71 -9.43
C THR A 65 -11.53 -12.96 -10.31
N LYS A 66 -12.43 -11.98 -10.45
CA LYS A 66 -13.58 -12.03 -11.35
C LYS A 66 -13.15 -12.17 -12.81
N PHE A 67 -12.22 -11.33 -13.28
CA PHE A 67 -11.71 -11.37 -14.65
C PHE A 67 -11.01 -12.70 -14.97
N LEU A 68 -10.21 -13.20 -14.02
CA LEU A 68 -9.43 -14.44 -14.17
C LEU A 68 -10.20 -15.72 -13.83
N ARG A 69 -11.48 -15.60 -13.47
CA ARG A 69 -12.34 -16.72 -13.05
C ARG A 69 -11.68 -17.56 -11.96
N LEU A 70 -11.12 -16.89 -10.96
CA LEU A 70 -10.48 -17.49 -9.79
C LEU A 70 -11.42 -17.49 -8.60
N HIS A 71 -11.10 -18.29 -7.58
CA HIS A 71 -11.80 -18.18 -6.30
C HIS A 71 -11.42 -16.86 -5.64
N ARG A 72 -12.37 -16.22 -4.95
CA ARG A 72 -12.21 -14.88 -4.34
C ARG A 72 -10.98 -14.74 -3.44
N ASN A 73 -10.55 -15.84 -2.83
CA ASN A 73 -9.43 -15.87 -1.90
C ASN A 73 -8.09 -16.30 -2.52
N ASP A 74 -8.05 -16.74 -3.78
CA ASP A 74 -6.82 -17.29 -4.38
C ASP A 74 -5.71 -16.23 -4.44
N LEU A 75 -6.02 -15.05 -5.01
CA LEU A 75 -5.05 -13.96 -5.13
C LEU A 75 -4.63 -13.37 -3.77
N PRO A 76 -5.56 -13.03 -2.85
CA PRO A 76 -5.18 -12.59 -1.49
C PRO A 76 -4.32 -13.60 -0.72
N THR A 77 -4.60 -14.90 -0.85
CA THR A 77 -3.83 -15.95 -0.16
C THR A 77 -2.42 -16.04 -0.70
N CYS A 78 -2.26 -16.03 -2.04
CA CYS A 78 -0.95 -15.98 -2.69
C CYS A 78 -0.17 -14.71 -2.32
N ALA A 79 -0.83 -13.54 -2.32
CA ALA A 79 -0.21 -12.28 -1.95
C ALA A 79 0.29 -12.27 -0.49
N ARG A 80 -0.49 -12.85 0.43
CA ARG A 80 -0.10 -12.98 1.84
C ARG A 80 1.14 -13.86 1.98
N ALA A 81 1.15 -15.02 1.33
CA ALA A 81 2.28 -15.93 1.36
C ALA A 81 3.54 -15.30 0.75
N GLU A 82 3.42 -14.63 -0.40
CA GLU A 82 4.53 -13.98 -1.08
C GLU A 82 5.09 -12.79 -0.28
N ARG A 83 4.24 -11.97 0.34
CA ARG A 83 4.70 -10.86 1.20
C ARG A 83 5.34 -11.35 2.49
N ALA A 84 4.90 -12.48 3.04
CA ALA A 84 5.49 -13.11 4.23
C ALA A 84 6.84 -13.77 3.94
N ALA A 85 7.05 -14.26 2.71
CA ALA A 85 8.31 -14.85 2.25
C ALA A 85 9.36 -13.80 1.77
N GLY A 86 9.06 -12.50 1.90
CA GLY A 86 10.00 -11.42 1.57
C GLY A 86 11.27 -11.44 2.44
N PRO A 87 12.30 -10.64 2.09
CA PRO A 87 13.59 -10.67 2.78
C PRO A 87 13.43 -10.49 4.30
N ALA A 88 14.13 -11.34 5.05
CA ALA A 88 14.20 -11.28 6.50
C ALA A 88 15.08 -10.09 6.90
N GLY A 89 14.45 -8.99 7.30
CA GLY A 89 15.13 -7.78 7.77
C GLY A 89 14.40 -6.56 7.27
N ARG A 90 13.88 -5.75 8.21
CA ARG A 90 13.19 -4.51 7.86
C ARG A 90 14.22 -3.43 7.54
N ARG A 91 14.28 -2.95 6.29
CA ARG A 91 15.17 -1.84 5.93
C ARG A 91 14.70 -0.58 6.64
N ARG A 92 15.58 0.18 7.27
CA ARG A 92 15.19 1.45 7.91
C ARG A 92 14.43 2.37 6.93
N PRO A 93 13.36 3.07 7.39
CA PRO A 93 12.70 4.10 6.58
C PRO A 93 13.70 5.13 6.03
N ASP A 94 13.31 5.80 4.96
CA ASP A 94 14.10 6.91 4.42
C ASP A 94 14.33 7.99 5.49
N ALA A 95 15.56 8.52 5.58
CA ALA A 95 15.93 9.44 6.65
C ALA A 95 15.12 10.75 6.62
N GLU A 96 14.76 11.22 5.42
CA GLU A 96 13.92 12.41 5.26
C GLU A 96 12.48 12.10 5.66
N VAL A 97 11.96 10.92 5.33
CA VAL A 97 10.65 10.45 5.82
C VAL A 97 10.61 10.43 7.35
N SER A 98 11.61 9.83 7.99
CA SER A 98 11.71 9.82 9.46
C SER A 98 11.75 11.23 10.03
N ARG A 99 12.45 12.18 9.38
CA ARG A 99 12.49 13.59 9.79
C ARG A 99 11.11 14.24 9.70
N GLN A 100 10.44 14.13 8.57
CA GLN A 100 9.12 14.71 8.34
C GLN A 100 8.06 14.13 9.29
N VAL A 101 8.15 12.83 9.58
CA VAL A 101 7.30 12.18 10.58
C VAL A 101 7.58 12.72 11.99
N LEU A 102 8.84 12.89 12.37
CA LEU A 102 9.22 13.48 13.66
C LEU A 102 8.76 14.93 13.81
N GLU A 103 8.72 15.72 12.73
CA GLU A 103 8.19 17.09 12.76
C GLU A 103 6.71 17.13 13.16
N LEU A 104 5.94 16.07 12.90
CA LEU A 104 4.55 15.92 13.34
C LEU A 104 4.42 15.45 14.80
N CYS A 105 5.51 15.04 15.44
CA CYS A 105 5.49 14.65 16.85
C CYS A 105 5.28 15.87 17.76
N LEU A 106 4.65 15.68 18.92
CA LEU A 106 4.59 16.72 19.96
C LEU A 106 6.01 17.28 20.26
N PRO A 107 6.20 18.62 20.25
CA PRO A 107 7.52 19.25 20.39
C PRO A 107 8.29 18.82 21.65
N GLU A 108 7.58 18.58 22.75
CA GLU A 108 8.14 18.14 24.03
C GLU A 108 8.85 16.77 23.93
N ARG A 109 8.32 15.87 23.07
CA ARG A 109 8.81 14.50 22.89
C ARG A 109 9.83 14.37 21.76
N GLN A 110 9.86 15.31 20.82
CA GLN A 110 10.73 15.27 19.63
C GLN A 110 12.20 15.02 19.97
N ARG A 111 12.78 15.75 20.93
CA ARG A 111 14.20 15.60 21.30
C ARG A 111 14.52 14.23 21.92
N VAL A 112 13.58 13.65 22.66
CA VAL A 112 13.77 12.31 23.26
C VAL A 112 13.71 11.24 22.17
N LEU A 113 12.71 11.34 21.29
CA LEU A 113 12.53 10.42 20.18
C LEU A 113 13.68 10.49 19.17
N GLN A 114 14.13 11.69 18.81
CA GLN A 114 15.28 11.86 17.92
C GLN A 114 16.52 11.13 18.48
N ARG A 115 16.82 11.31 19.77
CA ARG A 115 17.94 10.60 20.42
C ARG A 115 17.77 9.09 20.44
N ARG A 116 16.55 8.58 20.63
CA ARG A 116 16.25 7.13 20.59
C ARG A 116 16.42 6.56 19.19
N LEU A 117 15.91 7.25 18.18
CA LEU A 117 16.00 6.83 16.78
C LEU A 117 17.43 6.86 16.25
N SER A 118 18.28 7.77 16.73
CA SER A 118 19.70 7.79 16.35
C SER A 118 20.50 6.60 16.86
N ARG A 119 19.98 5.79 17.79
CA ARG A 119 20.68 4.59 18.28
C ARG A 119 20.58 3.43 17.27
N PRO A 120 21.51 2.45 17.33
CA PRO A 120 21.48 1.28 16.44
C PRO A 120 20.19 0.45 16.54
N ASP A 121 19.57 0.38 17.71
CA ASP A 121 18.29 -0.29 17.98
C ASP A 121 17.07 0.57 17.62
N GLY A 122 17.27 1.83 17.21
CA GLY A 122 16.19 2.76 16.89
C GLY A 122 15.42 2.41 15.61
N ALA A 123 15.93 1.52 14.75
CA ALA A 123 15.32 1.17 13.48
C ALA A 123 13.94 0.50 13.64
N GLU A 124 13.77 -0.34 14.67
CA GLU A 124 12.47 -0.98 14.94
C GLU A 124 11.42 0.03 15.38
N LEU A 125 11.81 0.99 16.24
CA LEU A 125 10.94 2.07 16.69
C LEU A 125 10.57 2.99 15.51
N ASP A 126 11.52 3.32 14.64
CA ASP A 126 11.31 4.11 13.43
C ASP A 126 10.23 3.45 12.54
N HIS A 127 10.39 2.16 12.29
CA HIS A 127 9.45 1.32 11.55
C HIS A 127 8.04 1.34 12.13
N VAL A 128 7.98 1.20 13.44
CA VAL A 128 6.73 1.19 14.19
C VAL A 128 6.03 2.53 14.03
N ILE A 129 6.72 3.65 14.25
CA ILE A 129 6.14 4.99 14.15
C ILE A 129 5.66 5.26 12.71
N VAL A 130 6.54 5.11 11.71
CA VAL A 130 6.21 5.35 10.29
C VAL A 130 5.05 4.45 9.86
N GLY A 131 5.10 3.16 10.22
CA GLY A 131 4.07 2.18 9.88
C GLY A 131 2.68 2.53 10.44
N ARG A 132 2.58 2.99 11.70
CA ARG A 132 1.29 3.39 12.28
C ARG A 132 0.72 4.64 11.61
N LEU A 133 1.54 5.67 11.38
CA LEU A 133 1.07 6.90 10.71
C LEU A 133 0.65 6.63 9.26
N LEU A 134 1.42 5.79 8.56
CA LEU A 134 1.08 5.33 7.22
C LEU A 134 -0.27 4.61 7.21
N GLN A 135 -0.52 3.67 8.12
CA GLN A 135 -1.80 2.97 8.22
C GLN A 135 -2.99 3.91 8.41
N VAL A 136 -2.83 4.94 9.25
CA VAL A 136 -3.86 5.97 9.44
C VAL A 136 -4.12 6.72 8.14
N ALA A 137 -3.07 7.19 7.45
CA ALA A 137 -3.18 7.89 6.18
C ALA A 137 -3.82 7.00 5.09
N GLN A 138 -3.42 5.73 5.00
CA GLN A 138 -3.98 4.74 4.06
C GLN A 138 -5.48 4.50 4.33
N GLY A 139 -5.95 4.58 5.57
CA GLY A 139 -7.38 4.55 5.89
C GLY A 139 -8.18 5.70 5.27
N PHE A 140 -7.60 6.90 5.17
CA PHE A 140 -8.22 8.01 4.44
C PHE A 140 -8.17 7.82 2.93
N VAL A 141 -7.07 7.30 2.41
CA VAL A 141 -6.91 7.06 0.97
C VAL A 141 -7.87 5.97 0.48
N ASN A 142 -8.10 4.90 1.25
CA ASN A 142 -9.10 3.89 0.94
C ASN A 142 -10.50 4.50 0.81
N ARG A 143 -10.92 5.36 1.76
CA ARG A 143 -12.20 6.07 1.67
C ARG A 143 -12.29 6.98 0.44
N LYS A 144 -11.20 7.65 0.08
CA LYS A 144 -11.13 8.47 -1.15
C LYS A 144 -11.24 7.61 -2.42
N LEU A 145 -10.71 6.39 -2.38
CA LEU A 145 -10.79 5.44 -3.50
C LEU A 145 -12.20 4.86 -3.67
N GLU A 146 -12.94 4.69 -2.58
CA GLU A 146 -14.35 4.27 -2.58
C GLU A 146 -15.28 5.35 -3.16
N ASP A 147 -14.95 6.63 -2.99
CA ASP A 147 -15.66 7.76 -3.60
C ASP A 147 -15.19 8.01 -5.04
N GLU A 148 -15.62 7.15 -5.97
CA GLU A 148 -15.26 7.23 -7.38
C GLU A 148 -15.67 8.57 -8.03
N VAL A 149 -16.82 9.11 -7.66
CA VAL A 149 -17.33 10.38 -8.18
C VAL A 149 -16.46 11.54 -7.70
N GLY A 150 -16.19 11.60 -6.39
CA GLY A 150 -15.31 12.61 -5.82
C GLY A 150 -13.89 12.53 -6.38
N LEU A 151 -13.38 11.32 -6.62
CA LEU A 151 -12.07 11.12 -7.25
C LEU A 151 -12.02 11.65 -8.69
N ARG A 152 -13.06 11.42 -9.51
CA ARG A 152 -13.15 12.00 -10.86
C ARG A 152 -13.19 13.52 -10.83
N MET A 153 -14.00 14.10 -9.95
CA MET A 153 -14.13 15.56 -9.81
C MET A 153 -12.82 16.20 -9.36
N ALA A 154 -12.09 15.56 -8.43
CA ALA A 154 -10.77 16.00 -8.01
C ALA A 154 -9.77 15.92 -9.17
N ALA A 155 -9.74 14.81 -9.92
CA ALA A 155 -8.85 14.65 -11.07
C ALA A 155 -9.04 15.77 -12.11
N THR A 156 -10.29 16.09 -12.46
CA THR A 156 -10.59 17.19 -13.38
C THR A 156 -10.09 18.54 -12.86
N ARG A 157 -10.27 18.82 -11.56
CA ARG A 157 -9.78 20.06 -10.93
C ARG A 157 -8.25 20.14 -10.96
N ASP A 158 -7.59 19.01 -10.76
CA ASP A 158 -6.14 18.89 -10.71
C ASP A 158 -5.51 18.76 -12.12
N GLY A 159 -6.34 18.81 -13.19
CA GLY A 159 -5.89 18.74 -14.58
C GLY A 159 -5.35 17.37 -14.99
N CYS A 160 -5.72 16.29 -14.29
CA CYS A 160 -5.29 14.93 -14.59
C CYS A 160 -6.47 14.01 -14.91
N THR A 161 -6.17 12.86 -15.50
CA THR A 161 -7.16 11.83 -15.78
C THR A 161 -7.57 11.09 -14.51
N TYR A 162 -8.77 10.51 -14.51
CA TYR A 162 -9.21 9.63 -13.43
C TYR A 162 -8.23 8.49 -13.17
N LEU A 163 -7.66 7.90 -14.23
CA LEU A 163 -6.70 6.80 -14.10
C LEU A 163 -5.43 7.26 -13.41
N GLU A 164 -4.86 8.41 -13.78
CA GLU A 164 -3.66 8.97 -13.11
C GLU A 164 -3.92 9.27 -11.63
N ALA A 165 -5.06 9.90 -11.32
CA ALA A 165 -5.45 10.19 -9.94
C ALA A 165 -5.62 8.89 -9.14
N ARG A 166 -6.29 7.89 -9.71
CA ARG A 166 -6.47 6.58 -9.09
C ARG A 166 -5.13 5.89 -8.86
N MET A 167 -4.27 5.82 -9.87
CA MET A 167 -2.95 5.18 -9.79
C MET A 167 -2.12 5.75 -8.65
N ARG A 168 -2.10 7.07 -8.48
CA ARG A 168 -1.39 7.73 -7.37
C ARG A 168 -1.87 7.23 -6.01
N LEU A 169 -3.18 7.05 -5.82
CA LEU A 169 -3.74 6.50 -4.58
C LEU A 169 -3.35 5.03 -4.38
N LEU A 170 -3.40 4.21 -5.43
CA LEU A 170 -3.06 2.78 -5.32
C LEU A 170 -1.59 2.56 -4.99
N GLU A 171 -0.70 3.36 -5.56
CA GLU A 171 0.73 3.29 -5.32
C GLU A 171 1.04 3.63 -3.86
N PHE A 172 0.42 4.67 -3.32
CA PHE A 172 0.52 5.00 -1.90
C PHE A 172 -0.05 3.91 -0.98
N LEU A 173 -1.17 3.29 -1.38
CA LEU A 173 -1.76 2.16 -0.64
C LEU A 173 -0.89 0.90 -0.67
N ASP A 174 0.00 0.75 -1.65
CA ASP A 174 0.96 -0.36 -1.73
C ASP A 174 2.24 -0.07 -0.95
N ALA A 175 2.50 1.19 -0.59
CA ALA A 175 3.66 1.59 0.18
C ALA A 175 3.67 0.96 1.59
N ASP A 176 4.87 0.71 2.09
CA ASP A 176 5.14 0.35 3.48
C ASP A 176 6.18 1.31 4.09
N ALA A 177 6.58 1.07 5.34
CA ALA A 177 7.52 1.95 6.03
C ALA A 177 8.90 2.05 5.34
N GLU A 178 9.25 1.11 4.45
CA GLU A 178 10.53 1.08 3.74
C GLU A 178 10.45 1.77 2.39
N SER A 179 9.28 1.72 1.75
CA SER A 179 9.06 2.28 0.41
C SER A 179 8.40 3.66 0.43
N LEU A 180 7.94 4.14 1.59
CA LEU A 180 7.35 5.46 1.74
C LEU A 180 8.35 6.54 1.35
N THR A 181 7.91 7.54 0.59
CA THR A 181 8.78 8.64 0.13
C THR A 181 8.46 9.97 0.84
N PRO A 182 9.37 10.95 0.85
CA PRO A 182 9.08 12.29 1.41
C PRO A 182 7.89 12.97 0.72
N ARG A 183 7.73 12.75 -0.58
CA ARG A 183 6.57 13.25 -1.33
C ARG A 183 5.26 12.66 -0.80
N ASP A 184 5.25 11.36 -0.49
CA ASP A 184 4.06 10.72 0.07
C ASP A 184 3.69 11.29 1.44
N CYS A 185 4.69 11.63 2.26
CA CYS A 185 4.46 12.29 3.54
C CYS A 185 3.78 13.66 3.37
N ASP A 186 4.27 14.47 2.44
CA ASP A 186 3.71 15.80 2.16
C ASP A 186 2.30 15.71 1.55
N GLU A 187 2.06 14.74 0.67
CA GLU A 187 0.78 14.58 -0.03
C GLU A 187 -0.30 13.87 0.82
N PHE A 188 0.07 12.88 1.65
CA PHE A 188 -0.90 12.01 2.32
C PHE A 188 -0.87 12.08 3.84
N LEU A 189 0.28 12.31 4.48
CA LEU A 189 0.38 12.34 5.94
C LEU A 189 0.12 13.75 6.49
N ARG A 190 0.89 14.75 6.05
CA ARG A 190 0.80 16.14 6.56
C ARG A 190 -0.59 16.75 6.45
N PRO A 191 -1.40 16.49 5.40
CA PRO A 191 -2.75 17.05 5.30
C PRO A 191 -3.77 16.38 6.25
N ARG A 192 -3.42 15.26 6.90
CA ARG A 192 -4.36 14.45 7.70
C ARG A 192 -3.99 14.36 9.18
N ILE A 193 -2.72 14.50 9.50
CA ILE A 193 -2.21 14.37 10.87
C ILE A 193 -1.83 15.75 11.36
N THR A 194 -2.44 16.17 12.47
CA THR A 194 -2.10 17.40 13.19
C THR A 194 -0.87 17.19 14.06
N SER A 195 -0.91 16.13 14.88
CA SER A 195 0.20 15.75 15.74
C SER A 195 0.11 14.29 16.15
N TRP A 196 1.19 13.74 16.69
CA TRP A 196 1.19 12.42 17.30
C TRP A 196 2.12 12.33 18.51
N ASP A 197 1.90 11.31 19.33
CA ASP A 197 2.75 10.93 20.45
C ASP A 197 2.79 9.39 20.58
N ILE A 198 3.83 8.86 21.21
CA ILE A 198 4.02 7.43 21.46
C ILE A 198 4.48 7.19 22.90
N ASP A 199 3.83 6.27 23.58
CA ASP A 199 4.33 5.68 24.82
C ASP A 199 5.48 4.72 24.50
N LEU A 200 6.68 4.99 25.00
CA LEU A 200 7.88 4.24 24.64
C LEU A 200 7.96 2.84 25.27
N GLU A 201 7.15 2.55 26.29
CA GLU A 201 7.15 1.24 26.96
C GLU A 201 6.15 0.30 26.29
N THR A 202 4.96 0.82 25.98
CA THR A 202 3.85 0.04 25.40
C THR A 202 3.79 0.15 23.88
N HIS A 203 4.53 1.08 23.28
CA HIS A 203 4.41 1.48 21.88
C HIS A 203 2.99 1.94 21.50
N ALA A 204 2.15 2.33 22.46
CA ALA A 204 0.83 2.88 22.18
C ALA A 204 0.96 4.28 21.58
N MET A 205 0.29 4.55 20.46
CA MET A 205 0.34 5.84 19.78
C MET A 205 -0.97 6.59 19.92
N ARG A 206 -0.87 7.88 20.26
CA ARG A 206 -1.98 8.84 20.18
C ARG A 206 -1.76 9.68 18.93
N ILE A 207 -2.72 9.67 18.00
CA ILE A 207 -2.64 10.41 16.74
C ILE A 207 -3.82 11.36 16.69
N VAL A 208 -3.53 12.65 16.52
CA VAL A 208 -4.53 13.72 16.39
C VAL A 208 -4.69 14.01 14.90
N LEU A 209 -5.92 13.85 14.41
CA LEU A 209 -6.26 14.06 13.00
C LEU A 209 -6.65 15.52 12.76
N LYS A 210 -6.59 15.94 11.50
CA LYS A 210 -7.18 17.20 11.02
C LYS A 210 -8.65 17.03 10.69
#